data_AF-A0A938FIX5-F1
#
_entry.id   AF-A0A938FIX5-F1
#
_cell.length_a   1.000
_cell.length_b   1.000
_cell.length_c   1.000
_cell.angle_alpha   90.00
_cell.angle_beta   90.00
_cell.angle_gamma   90.00
#
_symmetry.space_group_name_H-M   'P 1'
#
loop_
_entity.id
_entity.type
_entity.pdbx_description
1 polymer ?
#
loop_
_entity_poly.entity_id
_entity_poly.type
_entity_poly.pdbx_seq_one_letter_code
_entity_poly.pdbx_strand_id
1 'polypeptide(L)'
;MGLVMIILGLNAATTGRDALNLPDEIENMSPANNEKVLRQSEIRIDFIEGYQGVLIVDEIEIPTTRLDELQSSGKQPRPGEQVDLPPTAVYDPGNYTLSFLPQEGAPIERLEQGKHRARVFFWKITESREKAKSYSWEFSVD
;
A
#
# COMPACT_ATOMS: atom_id res chain seq x y z
N MET A 1 29.14 -10.99 -41.20
CA MET A 1 29.17 -11.20 -39.74
C MET A 1 29.07 -9.81 -39.11
N GLY A 2 27.98 -9.30 -38.54
CA GLY A 2 26.74 -9.88 -38.05
C GLY A 2 26.53 -9.38 -36.62
N LEU A 3 25.90 -8.22 -36.45
CA LEU A 3 25.43 -7.72 -35.15
C LEU A 3 24.29 -6.72 -35.39
N VAL A 4 23.06 -7.17 -35.17
CA VAL A 4 21.88 -6.30 -35.04
C VAL A 4 21.57 -6.25 -33.56
N MET A 5 21.67 -5.06 -32.97
CA MET A 5 21.23 -4.80 -31.60
C MET A 5 19.71 -4.73 -31.56
N ILE A 6 19.10 -5.60 -30.76
CA ILE A 6 17.68 -5.55 -30.45
C ILE A 6 17.52 -4.67 -29.21
N ILE A 7 17.03 -3.45 -29.39
CA ILE A 7 16.53 -2.63 -28.28
C ILE A 7 15.01 -2.79 -28.27
N LEU A 8 14.52 -3.80 -27.54
CA LEU A 8 13.11 -3.86 -27.15
C LEU A 8 12.97 -3.20 -25.78
N GLY A 9 12.77 -1.88 -25.77
CA GLY A 9 12.24 -1.17 -24.61
C GLY A 9 10.72 -1.25 -24.63
N LEU A 10 10.14 -2.36 -24.19
CA LEU A 10 8.70 -2.43 -23.93
C LEU A 10 8.40 -1.52 -22.74
N ASN A 11 7.89 -0.32 -23.03
CA ASN A 11 7.18 0.50 -22.05
C ASN A 11 5.85 -0.19 -21.69
N ALA A 12 5.93 -1.25 -20.90
CA ALA A 12 4.77 -1.84 -20.23
C ALA A 12 4.54 -1.10 -18.90
N ALA A 13 4.32 0.22 -18.96
CA ALA A 13 4.03 1.03 -17.77
C ALA A 13 2.56 1.45 -17.67
N THR A 14 1.72 1.14 -18.67
CA THR A 14 0.32 1.62 -18.71
C THR A 14 -0.72 0.52 -18.53
N THR A 15 -0.35 -0.76 -18.44
CA THR A 15 -1.32 -1.87 -18.40
C THR A 15 -1.69 -2.36 -16.99
N GLY A 16 -1.69 -1.47 -16.00
CA GLY A 16 -2.15 -1.79 -14.64
C GLY A 16 -3.40 -1.01 -14.23
N ARG A 17 -3.43 0.29 -14.53
CA ARG A 17 -4.44 1.24 -14.03
C ARG A 17 -5.84 1.00 -14.61
N ASP A 18 -5.93 0.79 -15.93
CA ASP A 18 -7.21 0.54 -16.61
C ASP A 18 -7.83 -0.84 -16.31
N ALA A 19 -7.03 -1.83 -15.92
CA ALA A 19 -7.52 -3.16 -15.57
C ALA A 19 -8.16 -3.21 -14.16
N LEU A 20 -7.84 -2.24 -13.31
CA LEU A 20 -8.18 -2.26 -11.88
C LEU A 20 -9.39 -1.40 -11.50
N ASN A 21 -9.89 -0.54 -12.40
CA ASN A 21 -10.96 0.43 -12.09
C ASN A 21 -10.69 1.15 -10.75
N LEU A 22 -9.45 1.65 -10.60
CA LEU A 22 -9.05 2.40 -9.42
C LEU A 22 -9.81 3.74 -9.38
N PRO A 23 -10.23 4.22 -8.20
CA PRO A 23 -10.72 5.58 -8.03
C PRO A 23 -9.64 6.60 -8.42
N ASP A 24 -10.03 7.75 -8.94
CA ASP A 24 -9.09 8.84 -9.31
C ASP A 24 -8.25 9.32 -8.12
N GLU A 25 -8.67 9.04 -6.88
CA GLU A 25 -7.93 9.37 -5.66
C GLU A 25 -6.79 8.39 -5.30
N ILE A 26 -6.68 7.25 -5.98
CA ILE A 26 -5.65 6.25 -5.75
C ILE A 26 -4.74 6.20 -6.99
N GLU A 27 -3.49 6.63 -6.84
CA GLU A 27 -2.52 6.61 -7.94
C GLU A 27 -2.02 5.20 -8.26
N ASN A 28 -1.87 4.38 -7.22
CA ASN A 28 -1.39 3.01 -7.32
C ASN A 28 -1.76 2.18 -6.08
N MET A 29 -1.83 0.87 -6.26
CA MET A 29 -1.97 -0.07 -5.14
C MET A 29 -1.22 -1.37 -5.42
N SER A 30 -0.69 -1.97 -4.36
CA SER A 30 -0.06 -3.29 -4.38
C SER A 30 -0.41 -4.03 -3.08
N PRO A 31 -0.80 -5.31 -3.10
CA PRO A 31 -1.21 -6.07 -4.28
C PRO A 31 -2.39 -5.43 -4.99
N ALA A 32 -2.41 -5.57 -6.32
CA ALA A 32 -3.50 -5.21 -7.18
C ALA A 32 -4.66 -6.22 -7.09
N ASN A 33 -5.82 -5.86 -7.64
CA ASN A 33 -6.99 -6.73 -7.64
C ASN A 33 -6.73 -8.01 -8.45
N ASN A 34 -7.04 -9.16 -7.87
CA ASN A 34 -6.73 -10.51 -8.34
C ASN A 34 -5.23 -10.83 -8.47
N GLU A 35 -4.35 -10.04 -7.85
CA GLU A 35 -2.91 -10.33 -7.83
C GLU A 35 -2.60 -11.50 -6.89
N LYS A 36 -1.53 -12.24 -7.20
CA LYS A 36 -0.99 -13.30 -6.34
C LYS A 36 0.29 -12.82 -5.67
N VAL A 37 0.36 -12.95 -4.35
CA VAL A 37 1.47 -12.47 -3.53
C VAL A 37 1.92 -13.49 -2.48
N LEU A 38 3.00 -13.17 -1.77
CA LEU A 38 3.56 -14.00 -0.70
C LEU A 38 2.95 -13.61 0.65
N ARG A 39 3.10 -14.50 1.64
CA ARG A 39 2.55 -14.31 3.01
C ARG A 39 3.10 -13.10 3.76
N GLN A 40 4.29 -12.63 3.35
CA GLN A 40 4.98 -11.45 3.89
C GLN A 40 5.01 -10.29 2.89
N SER A 41 4.11 -10.29 1.90
CA SER A 41 4.01 -9.17 0.98
C SER A 41 3.43 -7.94 1.68
N GLU A 42 4.03 -6.80 1.38
CA GLU A 42 3.54 -5.51 1.83
C GLU A 42 2.26 -5.15 1.07
N ILE A 43 1.30 -4.58 1.79
CA ILE A 43 0.12 -3.93 1.22
C ILE A 43 0.39 -2.42 1.21
N ARG A 44 0.50 -1.85 0.02
CA ARG A 44 0.79 -0.44 -0.24
C ARG A 44 -0.34 0.19 -1.04
N ILE A 45 -0.76 1.39 -0.63
CA ILE A 45 -1.73 2.22 -1.33
C ILE A 45 -1.12 3.61 -1.48
N ASP A 46 -0.91 4.05 -2.70
CA ASP A 46 -0.45 5.39 -3.04
C ASP A 46 -1.67 6.25 -3.38
N PHE A 47 -1.95 7.26 -2.57
CA PHE A 47 -3.02 8.20 -2.81
C PHE A 47 -2.54 9.42 -3.59
N ILE A 48 -3.47 10.13 -4.22
CA ILE A 48 -3.18 11.48 -4.71
C ILE A 48 -2.89 12.43 -3.53
N GLU A 49 -2.28 13.57 -3.84
CA GLU A 49 -1.95 14.58 -2.83
C GLU A 49 -3.15 15.01 -1.98
N GLY A 50 -2.93 15.08 -0.67
CA GLY A 50 -3.93 15.53 0.29
C GLY A 50 -4.95 14.46 0.70
N TYR A 51 -4.70 13.18 0.41
CA TYR A 51 -5.55 12.07 0.86
C TYR A 51 -4.82 11.16 1.86
N GLN A 52 -5.61 10.62 2.78
CA GLN A 52 -5.19 9.64 3.78
C GLN A 52 -6.24 8.54 3.89
N GLY A 53 -5.90 7.45 4.59
CA GLY A 53 -6.84 6.37 4.79
C GLY A 53 -6.48 5.38 5.87
N VAL A 54 -7.39 4.41 6.02
CA VAL A 54 -7.28 3.26 6.91
C VAL A 54 -7.45 2.00 6.09
N LEU A 55 -6.57 1.04 6.34
CA LEU A 55 -6.56 -0.26 5.69
C LEU A 55 -7.35 -1.27 6.52
N ILE A 56 -8.20 -2.05 5.86
CA ILE A 56 -8.90 -3.20 6.42
C ILE A 56 -8.51 -4.40 5.56
N VAL A 57 -8.13 -5.49 6.19
CA VAL A 57 -7.83 -6.76 5.52
C VAL A 57 -8.62 -7.84 6.24
N ASP A 58 -9.41 -8.61 5.49
CA ASP A 58 -10.26 -9.68 6.03
C ASP A 58 -11.15 -9.24 7.19
N GLU A 59 -11.74 -8.05 7.05
CA GLU A 59 -12.59 -7.42 8.08
C GLU A 59 -11.86 -6.95 9.34
N ILE A 60 -10.53 -7.10 9.39
CA ILE A 60 -9.67 -6.58 10.46
C ILE A 60 -9.16 -5.21 10.06
N GLU A 61 -9.55 -4.19 10.83
CA GLU A 61 -9.02 -2.84 10.69
C GLU A 61 -7.58 -2.77 11.20
N ILE A 62 -6.67 -2.38 10.32
CA ILE A 62 -5.28 -2.16 10.67
C ILE A 62 -5.15 -0.73 11.21
N PRO A 63 -4.67 -0.55 12.46
CA PRO A 63 -4.39 0.78 12.99
C PRO A 63 -3.40 1.51 12.08
N THR A 64 -3.66 2.79 11.80
CA THR A 64 -2.77 3.63 11.01
C THR A 64 -1.92 4.50 11.94
N THR A 65 -0.61 4.38 11.83
CA THR A 65 0.40 5.23 12.48
C THR A 65 1.01 6.16 11.44
N ARG A 66 1.15 7.45 11.78
CA ARG A 66 1.73 8.42 10.87
C ARG A 66 3.26 8.43 10.97
N LEU A 67 3.94 8.42 9.83
CA LEU A 67 5.41 8.39 9.77
C LEU A 67 6.03 9.64 10.39
N ASP A 68 5.41 10.81 10.23
CA ASP A 68 5.84 12.07 10.84
C ASP A 68 5.83 12.03 12.38
N GLU A 69 4.88 11.32 12.99
CA GLU A 69 4.80 11.13 14.45
C GLU A 69 5.91 10.19 14.95
N LEU A 70 6.24 9.15 14.17
CA LEU A 70 7.35 8.24 14.46
C LEU A 70 8.71 8.95 14.39
N GLN A 71 8.91 9.80 13.38
CA GLN A 71 10.15 10.56 13.21
C GLN A 71 10.30 11.64 14.28
N SER A 72 9.20 12.31 14.66
CA SER A 72 9.17 13.31 15.74
C SER A 72 9.52 12.71 17.11
N SER A 73 9.34 11.40 17.28
CA SER A 73 9.75 10.66 18.49
C SER A 73 11.26 10.41 18.59
N GLY A 74 12.08 10.96 17.67
CA GLY A 74 13.54 11.06 17.81
C GLY A 74 14.35 9.99 17.06
N LYS A 75 13.72 9.14 16.26
CA LYS A 75 14.42 8.22 15.35
C LYS A 75 14.31 8.73 13.91
N GLN A 76 15.13 9.72 13.56
CA GLN A 76 15.38 10.02 12.15
C GLN A 76 16.32 8.92 11.62
N PRO A 77 15.87 8.03 10.72
CA PRO A 77 16.76 7.03 10.15
C PRO A 77 17.81 7.75 9.30
N ARG A 78 19.07 7.35 9.42
CA ARG A 78 20.11 7.83 8.49
C ARG A 78 19.76 7.40 7.06
N PRO A 79 20.16 8.14 6.01
CA PRO A 79 20.02 7.68 4.64
C PRO A 79 20.66 6.28 4.49
N GLY A 80 19.86 5.26 4.13
CA GLY A 80 20.27 3.86 4.07
C GLY A 80 20.02 3.03 5.34
N GLU A 81 19.47 3.63 6.40
CA GLU A 81 19.05 2.92 7.61
C GLU A 81 17.65 2.35 7.39
N GLN A 82 17.52 1.03 7.50
CA GLN A 82 16.24 0.34 7.45
C GLN A 82 15.42 0.79 8.65
N VAL A 83 14.31 1.47 8.40
CA VAL A 83 13.37 1.90 9.43
C VAL A 83 12.63 0.67 9.92
N ASP A 84 12.72 0.39 11.23
CA ASP A 84 11.87 -0.60 11.87
C ASP A 84 10.44 -0.04 11.89
N LEU A 85 9.62 -0.49 10.93
CA LEU A 85 8.24 -0.04 10.81
C LEU A 85 7.44 -0.64 11.98
N PRO A 86 6.55 0.13 12.64
CA PRO A 86 5.69 -0.42 13.67
C PRO A 86 4.80 -1.53 13.11
N PRO A 87 4.26 -2.42 13.97
CA PRO A 87 3.33 -3.48 13.61
C PRO A 87 1.92 -2.94 13.27
N THR A 88 1.86 -1.83 12.54
CA THR A 88 0.65 -1.07 12.18
C THR A 88 0.79 -0.61 10.73
N ALA A 89 -0.29 -0.18 10.10
CA ALA A 89 -0.19 0.50 8.81
C ALA A 89 0.53 1.84 9.02
N VAL A 90 1.51 2.16 8.19
CA VAL A 90 2.29 3.38 8.25
C VAL A 90 1.84 4.30 7.13
N TYR A 91 1.36 5.48 7.49
CA TYR A 91 1.01 6.53 6.55
C TYR A 91 2.12 7.56 6.46
N ASP A 92 2.67 7.75 5.27
CA ASP A 92 3.65 8.78 4.96
C ASP A 92 2.94 10.01 4.37
N PRO A 93 2.79 11.13 5.10
CA PRO A 93 2.17 12.34 4.56
C PRO A 93 3.03 13.06 3.52
N GLY A 94 4.32 12.74 3.42
CA GLY A 94 5.22 13.32 2.43
C GLY A 94 4.99 12.73 1.05
N ASN A 95 4.61 11.45 0.98
CA ASN A 95 4.33 10.72 -0.25
C ASN A 95 2.85 10.36 -0.43
N TYR A 96 2.00 10.65 0.55
CA TYR A 96 0.59 10.24 0.60
C TYR A 96 0.42 8.72 0.40
N THR A 97 1.34 7.94 0.96
CA THR A 97 1.36 6.48 0.83
C THR A 97 1.00 5.82 2.15
N LEU A 98 0.10 4.84 2.11
CA LEU A 98 -0.21 3.95 3.22
C LEU A 98 0.41 2.57 2.96
N SER A 99 1.32 2.15 3.83
CA SER A 99 2.04 0.87 3.73
C SER A 99 1.75 0.01 4.95
N PHE A 100 1.48 -1.28 4.76
CA PHE A 100 1.33 -2.25 5.84
C PHE A 100 2.14 -3.49 5.53
N LEU A 101 3.04 -3.84 6.44
CA LEU A 101 3.81 -5.08 6.36
C LEU A 101 3.35 -6.02 7.48
N PRO A 102 2.84 -7.23 7.15
CA PRO A 102 2.56 -8.25 8.15
C PRO A 102 3.83 -8.64 8.91
N GLN A 103 3.81 -8.48 10.23
CA GLN A 103 4.93 -8.81 11.11
C GLN A 103 4.44 -9.20 12.51
N GLU A 104 5.31 -9.83 13.30
CA GLU A 104 4.99 -10.26 14.66
C GLU A 104 4.51 -9.07 15.52
N GLY A 105 3.37 -9.25 16.22
CA GLY A 105 2.73 -8.20 16.99
C GLY A 105 1.80 -7.27 16.21
N ALA A 106 1.65 -7.45 14.90
CA ALA A 106 0.65 -6.73 14.11
C ALA A 106 -0.75 -7.37 14.24
N PRO A 107 -1.84 -6.63 13.97
CA PRO A 107 -3.19 -7.22 13.94
C PRO A 107 -3.29 -8.41 12.98
N ILE A 108 -2.49 -8.35 11.91
CA ILE A 108 -2.27 -9.46 10.98
C ILE A 108 -0.78 -9.71 10.92
N GLU A 109 -0.34 -10.76 11.60
CA GLU A 109 1.08 -11.09 11.68
C GLU A 109 1.61 -11.66 10.37
N ARG A 110 0.76 -12.39 9.64
CA ARG A 110 1.04 -12.99 8.33
C ARG A 110 -0.26 -13.08 7.55
N LEU A 111 -0.17 -12.98 6.23
CA LEU A 111 -1.30 -13.30 5.37
C LEU A 111 -1.37 -14.82 5.23
N GLU A 112 -2.52 -15.40 5.60
CA GLU A 112 -2.76 -16.84 5.47
C GLU A 112 -2.73 -17.28 4.00
N GLN A 113 -2.61 -18.58 3.73
CA GLN A 113 -2.71 -19.05 2.35
C GLN A 113 -4.18 -19.01 1.91
N GLY A 114 -4.48 -18.37 0.78
CA GLY A 114 -5.84 -18.30 0.26
C GLY A 114 -6.21 -16.96 -0.35
N LYS A 115 -7.51 -16.68 -0.43
CA LYS A 115 -8.04 -15.40 -0.92
C LYS A 115 -8.22 -14.44 0.25
N HIS A 116 -7.68 -13.25 0.10
CA HIS A 116 -7.79 -12.16 1.05
C HIS A 116 -8.57 -11.01 0.42
N ARG A 117 -9.38 -10.35 1.23
CA ARG A 117 -10.13 -9.17 0.80
C ARG A 117 -9.61 -7.94 1.54
N ALA A 118 -8.95 -7.05 0.81
CA ALA A 118 -8.57 -5.75 1.33
C ALA A 118 -9.62 -4.69 0.99
N ARG A 119 -9.74 -3.72 1.88
CA ARG A 119 -10.58 -2.55 1.75
C ARG A 119 -9.85 -1.37 2.33
N VAL A 120 -9.82 -0.28 1.58
CA VAL A 120 -9.27 1.00 2.05
C VAL A 120 -10.42 1.98 2.21
N PHE A 121 -10.49 2.64 3.36
CA PHE A 121 -11.30 3.84 3.52
C PHE A 121 -10.38 5.05 3.40
N PHE A 122 -10.69 5.98 2.52
CA PHE A 122 -9.85 7.14 2.26
C PHE A 122 -10.67 8.42 2.19
N TRP A 123 -10.08 9.50 2.65
CA TRP A 123 -10.69 10.83 2.70
C TRP A 123 -9.60 11.89 2.59
N LYS A 124 -9.99 13.14 2.33
CA LYS A 124 -9.05 14.25 2.32
C LYS A 124 -8.49 14.49 3.72
N ILE A 125 -7.23 14.85 3.84
CA ILE A 125 -6.59 15.17 5.12
C ILE A 125 -7.28 16.32 5.86
N THR A 126 -7.98 17.19 5.13
CA THR A 126 -8.77 18.31 5.66
C THR A 126 -10.18 17.90 6.10
N GLU A 127 -10.59 16.68 5.82
CA GLU A 127 -11.92 16.13 6.14
C GLU A 127 -11.84 15.06 7.23
N SER A 128 -13.00 14.72 7.78
CA SER A 128 -13.14 13.63 8.75
C SER A 128 -13.42 12.30 8.06
N ARG A 129 -13.14 11.19 8.77
CA ARG A 129 -13.44 9.81 8.35
C ARG A 129 -14.91 9.59 7.93
N GLU A 130 -15.84 10.42 8.38
CA GLU A 130 -17.27 10.36 7.98
C GLU A 130 -17.49 10.64 6.49
N LYS A 131 -16.57 11.36 5.83
CA LYS A 131 -16.58 11.62 4.38
C LYS A 131 -15.78 10.58 3.60
N ALA A 132 -15.33 9.52 4.26
CA ALA A 132 -14.49 8.51 3.63
C ALA A 132 -15.23 7.79 2.50
N LYS A 133 -14.53 7.69 1.38
CA LYS A 133 -14.85 6.74 0.32
C LYS A 133 -14.23 5.41 0.69
N SER A 134 -14.79 4.33 0.17
CA SER A 134 -14.19 3.01 0.31
C SER A 134 -13.95 2.39 -1.05
N TYR A 135 -12.85 1.66 -1.15
CA TYR A 135 -12.53 0.84 -2.29
C TYR A 135 -12.10 -0.54 -1.77
N SER A 136 -12.61 -1.60 -2.36
CA SER A 136 -12.27 -2.97 -1.96
C SER A 136 -11.77 -3.78 -3.14
N TRP A 137 -10.73 -4.56 -2.91
CA TRP A 137 -10.14 -5.47 -3.87
C TRP A 137 -9.81 -6.80 -3.20
N GLU A 138 -9.59 -7.81 -4.02
CA GLU A 138 -9.21 -9.14 -3.56
C GLU A 138 -7.83 -9.48 -4.10
N PHE A 139 -7.05 -10.23 -3.33
CA PHE A 139 -5.78 -10.79 -3.78
C PHE A 139 -5.65 -12.21 -3.22
N SER A 140 -4.73 -13.00 -3.78
CA SER A 140 -4.48 -14.36 -3.33
C SER A 140 -3.06 -14.53 -2.82
N VAL A 141 -2.90 -15.39 -1.83
CA VAL A 141 -1.63 -15.65 -1.15
C VAL A 141 -1.29 -17.13 -1.28
N ASP A 142 -0.02 -17.41 -1.63
CA ASP A 142 0.53 -18.77 -1.78
C ASP A 142 1.43 -19.18 -0.59
#